data_AF-A0A1W9YS47-F1
#
_entry.id   AF-A0A1W9YS47-F1
#
_cell.length_a   1.000
_cell.length_b   1.000
_cell.length_c   1.000
_cell.angle_alpha   90.00
_cell.angle_beta   90.00
_cell.angle_gamma   90.00
#
_symmetry.space_group_name_H-M   'P 1'
#
loop_
_entity.id
_entity.type
_entity.pdbx_description
1 polymer ?
#
loop_
_entity_poly.entity_id
_entity_poly.type
_entity_poly.pdbx_seq_one_letter_code
_entity_poly.pdbx_strand_id
1 'polypeptide(L)'
;MGFFDKAKEKAREAAAAAQQGMVHVHGAGPIDPAAFGGPSTRSVAVDDPIWEPINGISLQDYADLARAAQARGVTGEAAMITLAGERGWDPAHTKAALDGWVQRMGQSMAVGRQFRKLLGY
;
A
#
# COMPACT_ATOMS: atom_id res chain seq x y z
N MET A 1 16.67 -7.08 5.79
CA MET A 1 15.72 -6.08 5.26
C MET A 1 14.54 -5.94 6.21
N GLY A 2 14.12 -4.71 6.52
CA GLY A 2 12.92 -4.45 7.33
C GLY A 2 11.62 -4.59 6.52
N PHE A 3 10.48 -4.73 7.19
CA PHE A 3 9.16 -4.82 6.54
C PHE A 3 8.89 -3.60 5.65
N PHE A 4 9.22 -2.41 6.17
CA PHE A 4 9.14 -1.16 5.42
C PHE A 4 10.13 -1.07 4.27
N ASP A 5 11.26 -1.78 4.33
CA ASP A 5 12.24 -1.82 3.25
C ASP A 5 11.70 -2.65 2.08
N LYS A 6 11.09 -3.81 2.36
CA LYS A 6 10.39 -4.64 1.36
C LYS A 6 9.16 -3.93 0.79
N ALA A 7 8.38 -3.25 1.63
CA ALA A 7 7.24 -2.44 1.18
C ALA A 7 7.69 -1.22 0.35
N LYS A 8 8.79 -0.57 0.74
CA LYS A 8 9.38 0.55 -0.01
C LYS A 8 10.00 0.09 -1.32
N GLU A 9 10.64 -1.07 -1.37
CA GLU A 9 11.17 -1.67 -2.60
C GLU A 9 10.04 -2.04 -3.55
N LYS A 10 8.99 -2.73 -3.07
CA LYS A 10 7.76 -3.00 -3.84
C LYS A 10 7.09 -1.71 -4.32
N ALA A 11 6.97 -0.70 -3.46
CA ALA A 11 6.42 0.59 -3.82
C ALA A 11 7.32 1.38 -4.79
N ARG A 12 8.65 1.20 -4.71
CA ARG A 12 9.62 1.81 -5.62
C ARG A 12 9.64 1.10 -6.96
N GLU A 13 9.47 -0.21 -6.99
CA GLU A 13 9.32 -1.00 -8.22
C GLU A 13 8.01 -0.64 -8.92
N ALA A 14 6.91 -0.50 -8.17
CA ALA A 14 5.66 0.05 -8.68
C ALA A 14 5.80 1.51 -9.16
N ALA A 15 6.52 2.37 -8.43
CA ALA A 15 6.76 3.75 -8.84
C ALA A 15 7.73 3.87 -10.03
N ALA A 16 8.71 2.97 -10.14
CA ALA A 16 9.64 2.90 -11.27
C ALA A 16 8.93 2.42 -12.54
N ALA A 17 8.00 1.46 -12.41
CA ALA A 17 7.10 1.08 -13.49
C ALA A 17 6.18 2.24 -13.91
N ALA A 18 5.77 3.12 -12.99
CA ALA A 18 5.02 4.34 -13.31
C ALA A 18 5.87 5.44 -13.98
N GLN A 19 7.18 5.51 -13.66
CA GLN A 19 8.08 6.52 -14.22
C GLN A 19 8.59 6.19 -15.63
N GLN A 20 8.60 4.91 -16.03
CA GLN A 20 9.03 4.52 -17.38
C GLN A 20 7.95 4.71 -18.47
N GLY A 21 6.71 5.05 -18.09
CA GLY A 21 5.62 5.40 -19.02
C GLY A 21 5.54 6.87 -19.41
N MET A 22 6.45 7.73 -18.93
CA MET A 22 6.43 9.18 -19.20
C MET A 22 7.29 9.55 -20.41
N VAL A 23 7.08 8.88 -21.56
CA VAL A 23 7.55 9.43 -22.85
C VAL A 23 6.39 10.25 -23.40
N HIS A 24 6.46 11.57 -23.23
CA HIS A 24 5.50 12.51 -23.81
C HIS A 24 5.40 12.30 -25.32
N VAL A 25 4.36 11.61 -25.79
CA VAL A 25 3.93 11.69 -27.19
C VAL A 25 2.82 12.74 -27.26
N HIS A 26 3.21 13.87 -27.84
CA HIS A 26 2.34 14.99 -28.18
C HIS A 26 1.22 14.49 -29.12
N GLY A 27 -0.04 14.48 -28.67
CA GLY A 27 -1.19 14.48 -29.59
C GLY A 27 -2.11 13.26 -29.67
N ALA A 28 -2.24 12.42 -28.63
CA ALA A 28 -3.34 11.45 -28.55
C ALA A 28 -3.89 11.41 -27.11
N GLY A 29 -5.21 11.25 -26.97
CA GLY A 29 -5.95 11.30 -25.69
C GLY A 29 -5.39 10.37 -24.60
N PRO A 30 -5.88 10.48 -23.35
CA PRO A 30 -5.28 9.82 -22.18
C PRO A 30 -5.27 8.30 -22.36
N ILE A 31 -4.14 7.74 -22.81
CA ILE A 31 -3.93 6.30 -22.90
C ILE A 31 -3.60 5.81 -21.51
N ASP A 32 -4.52 5.00 -20.99
CA ASP A 32 -4.43 4.34 -19.71
C ASP A 32 -3.29 3.31 -19.73
N PRO A 33 -2.22 3.48 -18.92
CA PRO A 33 -1.08 2.56 -18.91
C PRO A 33 -1.44 1.13 -18.42
N ALA A 34 -2.64 0.90 -17.90
CA ALA A 34 -3.11 -0.44 -17.55
C ALA A 34 -3.33 -1.35 -18.77
N ALA A 35 -3.53 -0.77 -19.96
CA ALA A 35 -3.66 -1.55 -21.20
C ALA A 35 -2.36 -2.25 -21.62
N PHE A 36 -1.21 -1.85 -21.06
CA PHE A 36 0.12 -2.36 -21.40
C PHE A 36 0.89 -2.95 -20.22
N GLY A 37 0.22 -3.23 -19.09
CA GLY A 37 0.84 -3.87 -17.92
C GLY A 37 1.62 -2.92 -17.00
N GLY A 38 1.41 -1.60 -17.11
CA GLY A 38 1.91 -0.62 -16.15
C GLY A 38 0.94 -0.41 -14.97
N PRO A 39 1.42 0.12 -13.82
CA PRO A 39 0.55 0.46 -12.70
C PRO A 39 -0.49 1.48 -13.16
N SER A 40 -1.76 1.17 -12.90
CA SER A 40 -2.87 2.02 -13.35
C SER A 40 -2.75 3.41 -12.74
N THR A 41 -2.78 4.45 -13.59
CA THR A 41 -3.02 5.84 -13.14
C THR A 41 -4.50 6.10 -12.83
N ARG A 42 -5.38 5.10 -13.07
CA ARG A 42 -6.81 5.16 -12.79
C ARG A 42 -7.07 5.61 -11.37
N SER A 43 -7.88 6.66 -11.24
CA SER A 43 -8.55 7.00 -10.00
C SER A 43 -9.27 5.76 -9.50
N VAL A 44 -8.79 5.20 -8.41
CA VAL A 44 -9.46 4.11 -7.73
C VAL A 44 -10.79 4.65 -7.22
N ALA A 45 -11.90 4.05 -7.64
CA ALA A 45 -13.22 4.43 -7.17
C ALA A 45 -13.32 4.22 -5.65
N VAL A 46 -14.17 4.99 -4.96
CA VAL A 46 -14.33 4.86 -3.50
C VAL A 46 -14.92 3.50 -3.10
N ASP A 47 -15.75 2.91 -3.97
CA ASP A 47 -16.33 1.56 -3.83
C ASP A 47 -15.46 0.45 -4.44
N ASP A 48 -14.21 0.74 -4.80
CA ASP A 48 -13.35 -0.27 -5.39
C ASP A 48 -12.97 -1.35 -4.34
N PRO A 49 -13.01 -2.64 -4.70
CA PRO A 49 -12.65 -3.74 -3.80
C PRO A 49 -11.22 -3.63 -3.25
N ILE A 50 -10.36 -2.82 -3.86
CA ILE A 50 -9.03 -2.50 -3.32
C ILE A 50 -9.08 -1.72 -2.00
N TRP A 51 -10.21 -1.11 -1.64
CA TRP A 51 -10.41 -0.49 -0.32
C TRP A 51 -11.03 -1.45 0.71
N GLU A 52 -11.49 -2.64 0.30
CA GLU A 52 -12.12 -3.57 1.23
C GLU A 52 -11.16 -3.98 2.35
N PRO A 53 -11.64 -4.07 3.59
CA PRO A 53 -10.82 -4.50 4.71
C PRO A 53 -10.34 -5.94 4.51
N ILE A 54 -9.05 -6.17 4.79
CA ILE A 54 -8.44 -7.49 4.66
C ILE A 54 -8.52 -8.18 6.01
N ASN A 55 -9.30 -9.27 6.10
CA ASN A 55 -9.61 -9.96 7.37
C ASN A 55 -10.13 -9.02 8.47
N GLY A 56 -10.93 -8.01 8.08
CA GLY A 56 -11.47 -7.01 9.00
C GLY A 56 -10.52 -5.84 9.30
N ILE A 57 -9.30 -5.82 8.77
CA ILE A 57 -8.35 -4.72 8.95
C ILE A 57 -8.47 -3.75 7.77
N SER A 58 -9.06 -2.59 8.04
CA SER A 58 -9.19 -1.50 7.07
C SER A 58 -7.84 -0.82 6.79
N LEU A 59 -7.77 -0.01 5.73
CA LEU A 59 -6.56 0.78 5.45
C LEU A 59 -6.24 1.74 6.60
N GLN A 60 -7.27 2.25 7.27
CA GLN A 60 -7.14 3.19 8.37
C GLN A 60 -6.58 2.50 9.62
N ASP A 61 -7.10 1.31 9.94
CA ASP A 61 -6.56 0.44 11.00
C ASP A 61 -5.11 0.04 10.74
N TYR A 62 -4.79 -0.33 9.51
CA TYR A 62 -3.42 -0.63 9.08
C TYR A 62 -2.50 0.60 9.21
N ALA A 63 -2.97 1.79 8.83
CA ALA A 63 -2.21 3.04 8.98
C ALA A 63 -1.98 3.42 10.44
N ASP A 64 -2.98 3.22 11.30
CA ASP A 64 -2.82 3.45 12.73
C ASP A 64 -1.82 2.47 13.36
N LEU A 65 -1.88 1.19 12.98
CA LEU A 65 -0.91 0.17 13.39
C LEU A 65 0.51 0.56 12.94
N ALA A 66 0.67 0.98 11.68
CA ALA A 66 1.96 1.40 11.14
C ALA A 66 2.48 2.67 11.83
N ARG A 67 1.62 3.64 12.15
CA ARG A 67 1.98 4.83 12.93
C ARG A 67 2.44 4.45 14.33
N ALA A 68 1.69 3.58 15.02
CA ALA A 68 2.05 3.11 16.36
C ALA A 68 3.37 2.33 16.36
N ALA A 69 3.60 1.52 15.33
CA ALA A 69 4.87 0.84 15.11
C ALA A 69 6.02 1.85 14.89
N GLN A 70 5.83 2.84 14.00
CA GLN A 70 6.84 3.88 13.74
C GLN A 70 7.15 4.72 14.99
N ALA A 71 6.14 5.10 15.77
CA ALA A 71 6.31 5.81 17.03
C ALA A 71 7.13 5.02 18.06
N ARG A 72 7.07 3.69 18.01
CA ARG A 72 7.85 2.78 18.85
C ARG A 72 9.19 2.36 18.22
N GLY A 73 9.54 2.86 17.03
CA GLY A 73 10.74 2.44 16.29
C GLY A 73 10.65 1.01 15.73
N VAL A 74 9.46 0.42 15.71
CA VAL A 74 9.20 -0.93 15.22
C VAL A 74 9.08 -0.91 13.70
N THR A 75 10.03 -1.57 13.03
CA THR A 75 10.06 -1.66 11.55
C THR A 75 10.00 -3.11 11.03
N GLY A 76 9.90 -4.09 11.94
CA GLY A 76 9.86 -5.51 11.62
C GLY A 76 8.43 -6.04 11.55
N GLU A 77 8.18 -6.96 10.61
CA GLU A 77 6.88 -7.60 10.41
C GLU A 77 6.41 -8.34 11.67
N ALA A 78 7.28 -9.16 12.27
CA ALA A 78 6.96 -9.90 13.49
C ALA A 78 6.59 -8.96 14.65
N ALA A 79 7.29 -7.84 14.79
CA ALA A 79 7.01 -6.87 15.83
C ALA A 79 5.73 -6.06 15.57
N MET A 80 5.36 -5.80 14.29
CA MET A 80 4.04 -5.26 13.95
C MET A 80 2.92 -6.26 14.25
N ILE A 81 3.12 -7.55 13.99
CA ILE A 81 2.16 -8.60 14.33
C ILE A 81 1.97 -8.68 15.85
N THR A 82 3.06 -8.62 16.63
CA THR A 82 2.97 -8.53 18.10
C THR A 82 2.16 -7.30 18.54
N LEU A 83 2.43 -6.13 17.94
CA LEU A 83 1.70 -4.89 18.23
C LEU A 83 0.20 -5.00 17.93
N ALA A 84 -0.16 -5.69 16.84
CA ALA A 84 -1.56 -5.95 16.50
C ALA A 84 -2.20 -6.95 17.47
N GLY A 85 -1.43 -7.95 17.94
CA GLY A 85 -1.85 -8.86 19.00
C GLY A 85 -2.18 -8.13 20.30
N GLU A 86 -1.44 -7.07 20.66
CA GLU A 86 -1.77 -6.20 21.82
C GLU A 86 -3.15 -5.53 21.68
N ARG A 87 -3.65 -5.38 20.44
CA ARG A 87 -4.98 -4.81 20.13
C ARG A 87 -6.08 -5.87 20.04
N GLY A 88 -5.74 -7.15 20.26
CA GLY A 88 -6.65 -8.28 20.12
C GLY A 88 -6.85 -8.76 18.68
N TRP A 89 -5.99 -8.34 17.73
CA TRP A 89 -6.06 -8.85 16.37
C TRP A 89 -5.34 -10.19 16.26
N ASP A 90 -5.91 -11.08 15.44
CA ASP A 90 -5.29 -12.36 15.17
C ASP A 90 -3.98 -12.17 14.39
N PRO A 91 -2.88 -12.82 14.78
CA PRO A 91 -1.59 -12.63 14.14
C PRO A 91 -1.56 -13.13 12.68
N ALA A 92 -2.31 -14.17 12.33
CA ALA A 92 -2.42 -14.65 10.96
C ALA A 92 -3.25 -13.68 10.10
N HIS A 93 -4.36 -13.17 10.63
CA HIS A 93 -5.16 -12.13 9.96
C HIS A 93 -4.36 -10.85 9.76
N THR A 94 -3.60 -10.44 10.78
CA THR A 94 -2.71 -9.27 10.72
C THR A 94 -1.68 -9.46 9.63
N LYS A 95 -0.95 -10.57 9.62
CA LYS A 95 0.05 -10.86 8.58
C LYS A 95 -0.55 -10.78 7.17
N ALA A 96 -1.71 -11.40 6.96
CA ALA A 96 -2.41 -11.36 5.68
C ALA A 96 -2.84 -9.93 5.29
N ALA A 97 -3.25 -9.10 6.26
CA ALA A 97 -3.54 -7.69 6.00
C ALA A 97 -2.27 -6.88 5.68
N LEU A 98 -1.17 -7.10 6.40
CA LEU A 98 0.13 -6.45 6.11
C LEU A 98 0.57 -6.73 4.67
N ASP A 99 0.56 -8.01 4.27
CA ASP A 99 0.97 -8.43 2.93
C ASP A 99 0.00 -7.95 1.85
N GLY A 100 -1.31 -8.08 2.10
CA GLY A 100 -2.35 -7.65 1.17
C GLY A 100 -2.37 -6.14 0.94
N TRP A 101 -2.22 -5.32 1.98
CA TRP A 101 -2.14 -3.87 1.82
C TRP A 101 -0.85 -3.44 1.09
N VAL A 102 0.28 -4.10 1.35
CA VAL A 102 1.53 -3.88 0.60
C VAL A 102 1.37 -4.24 -0.88
N GLN A 103 0.71 -5.37 -1.19
CA GLN A 103 0.41 -5.75 -2.56
C GLN A 103 -0.49 -4.72 -3.26
N ARG A 104 -1.56 -4.26 -2.60
CA ARG A 104 -2.48 -3.24 -3.13
C ARG A 104 -1.79 -1.89 -3.34
N MET A 105 -0.87 -1.49 -2.46
CA MET A 105 -0.04 -0.30 -2.65
C MET A 105 0.91 -0.43 -3.85
N GLY A 106 1.40 -1.64 -4.14
CA GLY A 106 2.17 -1.93 -5.36
C GLY A 106 1.32 -1.91 -6.63
N GLN A 107 0.04 -2.30 -6.55
CA GLN A 107 -0.88 -2.29 -7.67
C GLN A 107 -1.49 -0.90 -7.95
N SER A 108 -1.66 -0.08 -6.91
CA SER A 108 -2.28 1.24 -7.02
C SER A 108 -1.56 2.32 -6.22
N MET A 109 -1.12 3.34 -6.95
CA MET A 109 -0.55 4.56 -6.39
C MET A 109 -1.56 5.34 -5.54
N ALA A 110 -2.87 5.18 -5.76
CA ALA A 110 -3.90 5.85 -4.97
C ALA A 110 -3.95 5.31 -3.53
N VAL A 111 -3.83 3.99 -3.36
CA VAL A 111 -3.78 3.35 -2.03
C VAL A 111 -2.54 3.81 -1.27
N GLY A 112 -1.37 3.86 -1.94
CA GLY A 112 -0.14 4.37 -1.35
C GLY A 112 -0.21 5.85 -0.95
N ARG A 113 -0.87 6.69 -1.76
CA ARG A 113 -1.13 8.11 -1.42
C ARG A 113 -2.06 8.24 -0.23
N GLN A 114 -3.15 7.47 -0.19
CA GLN A 114 -4.10 7.49 0.92
C GLN A 114 -3.46 7.01 2.22
N PHE A 115 -2.66 5.95 2.17
CA PHE A 115 -1.88 5.47 3.31
C PHE A 115 -0.94 6.56 3.87
N ARG A 116 -0.19 7.25 3.01
CA ARG A 116 0.68 8.37 3.45
C ARG A 116 -0.12 9.52 4.08
N LYS A 117 -1.26 9.88 3.49
CA LYS A 117 -2.16 10.90 4.05
C LYS A 117 -2.65 10.49 5.44
N LEU A 118 -3.00 9.21 5.63
CA LEU A 118 -3.42 8.67 6.92
C LEU A 118 -2.28 8.66 7.95
N LEU A 119 -1.03 8.47 7.52
CA LEU A 119 0.15 8.61 8.38
C LEU A 119 0.43 10.06 8.80
N GLY A 120 -0.01 11.04 8.00
CA GLY A 120 0.16 12.47 8.26
C GLY A 120 1.26 13.14 7.42
N TYR A 121 1.61 12.55 6.28
CA TYR A 121 2.55 13.11 5.29
C TYR A 121 1.84 13.92 4.19
#